data_AF-A0A5N6YWY5-F1
#
_entry.id   AF-A0A5N6YWY5-F1
#
_cell.length_a   1.000
_cell.length_b   1.000
_cell.length_c   1.000
_cell.angle_alpha   90.00
_cell.angle_beta   90.00
_cell.angle_gamma   90.00
#
_symmetry.space_group_name_H-M   'P 1'
#
loop_
_entity.id
_entity.type
_entity.pdbx_description
1 polymer ?
#
loop_
_entity_poly.entity_id
_entity_poly.type
_entity_poly.pdbx_seq_one_letter_code
_entity_poly.pdbx_strand_id
1 'polypeptide(L)'
;MSGEAWLYLLAVLINAVNLFLQVFFTIMYSDLECDYINPIDLCNRLNAYIIPEAAVHAVLTILFVINGYWLAIVLNLPLLAFNAKKY
;
A
#
# COMPACT_ATOMS: atom_id res chain seq x y z
N MET A 1 -20.64 19.96 1.39
CA MET A 1 -19.75 18.93 2.00
C MET A 1 -18.33 19.29 1.57
N SER A 2 -17.43 19.58 2.51
CA SER A 2 -16.08 20.06 2.20
C SER A 2 -15.27 19.00 1.45
N GLY A 3 -14.42 19.43 0.50
CA GLY A 3 -13.57 18.50 -0.28
C GLY A 3 -12.61 17.67 0.59
N GLU A 4 -12.33 18.15 1.80
CA GLU A 4 -11.52 17.48 2.82
C GLU A 4 -12.12 16.13 3.24
N ALA A 5 -13.43 16.11 3.54
CA ALA A 5 -14.12 14.90 4.00
C ALA A 5 -14.11 13.80 2.92
N TRP A 6 -14.23 14.20 1.65
CA TRP A 6 -14.16 13.28 0.52
C TRP A 6 -12.77 12.67 0.34
N LEU A 7 -11.71 13.45 0.54
CA LEU A 7 -10.33 12.97 0.43
C LEU A 7 -10.01 11.95 1.52
N TYR A 8 -10.40 12.22 2.78
CA TYR A 8 -10.24 11.27 3.87
C TYR A 8 -11.09 10.01 3.68
N LEU A 9 -12.32 10.13 3.20
CA LEU A 9 -13.17 8.97 2.90
C LEU A 9 -12.54 8.09 1.82
N LEU A 10 -12.02 8.69 0.74
CA LEU A 10 -11.30 7.97 -0.30
C LEU A 10 -10.03 7.29 0.24
N ALA A 11 -9.27 7.97 1.09
CA ALA A 11 -8.07 7.38 1.72
C ALA A 11 -8.42 6.18 2.60
N VAL A 12 -9.50 6.24 3.37
CA VAL A 12 -9.97 5.11 4.20
C VAL A 12 -10.38 3.92 3.33
N LEU A 13 -11.16 4.15 2.25
CA LEU A 13 -11.58 3.09 1.35
C LEU A 13 -10.39 2.39 0.67
N ILE A 14 -9.40 3.15 0.21
CA ILE A 14 -8.19 2.59 -0.40
C ILE A 14 -7.38 1.78 0.62
N ASN A 15 -7.22 2.28 1.84
CA ASN A 15 -6.52 1.54 2.90
C ASN A 15 -7.25 0.26 3.29
N ALA A 16 -8.59 0.26 3.27
CA ALA A 16 -9.37 -0.96 3.50
C ALA A 16 -9.10 -2.03 2.44
N VAL A 17 -9.05 -1.64 1.15
CA VAL A 17 -8.66 -2.57 0.07
C VAL A 17 -7.23 -3.06 0.25
N ASN A 18 -6.30 -2.18 0.64
CA ASN A 18 -4.90 -2.58 0.86
C ASN A 18 -4.75 -3.57 2.03
N LEU A 19 -5.59 -3.44 3.06
CA LEU A 19 -5.65 -4.41 4.17
C LEU A 19 -5.98 -5.82 3.66
N PHE A 20 -6.92 -5.96 2.72
CA PHE A 20 -7.24 -7.25 2.12
C PHE A 20 -6.07 -7.83 1.30
N LEU A 21 -5.31 -6.98 0.60
CA LEU A 21 -4.09 -7.39 -0.11
C LEU A 21 -3.02 -7.90 0.86
N GLN A 22 -2.84 -7.26 2.03
CA GLN A 22 -1.92 -7.71 3.07
C GLN A 22 -2.29 -9.11 3.61
N VAL A 23 -3.58 -9.37 3.79
CA VAL A 23 -4.07 -10.72 4.16
C VAL A 23 -3.73 -11.74 3.08
N PHE A 24 -3.95 -11.41 1.80
CA PHE A 24 -3.58 -12.28 0.68
C PHE A 24 -2.07 -12.57 0.66
N PHE A 25 -1.21 -11.57 0.87
CA PHE A 25 0.24 -11.77 0.95
C PHE A 25 0.63 -12.69 2.11
N THR A 26 -0.02 -12.53 3.26
CA THR A 26 0.22 -13.37 4.44
C THR A 26 -0.09 -14.84 4.16
N ILE A 27 -1.21 -15.12 3.48
CA ILE A 27 -1.58 -16.48 3.07
C ILE A 27 -0.52 -17.03 2.09
N MET A 28 -0.09 -16.25 1.10
CA MET A 28 0.93 -16.70 0.15
C MET A 28 2.28 -17.00 0.81
N TYR A 29 2.66 -16.26 1.85
CA TYR A 29 3.85 -16.57 2.64
C TYR A 29 3.68 -17.84 3.47
N SER A 30 2.49 -18.07 4.03
CA SER A 30 2.15 -19.33 4.71
C SER A 30 2.19 -20.53 3.75
N ASP A 31 1.74 -20.34 2.51
CA ASP A 31 1.83 -21.38 1.47
C ASP A 31 3.29 -21.69 1.11
N LEU A 32 4.17 -20.68 1.12
CA LEU A 32 5.61 -20.88 0.92
C LEU A 32 6.23 -21.62 2.11
N GLU A 33 5.89 -21.26 3.34
CA GLU A 33 6.41 -21.91 4.56
C GLU A 33 6.04 -23.40 4.63
N CYS A 34 4.85 -23.77 4.16
CA CYS A 34 4.39 -25.14 4.07
C CYS A 34 4.89 -25.89 2.81
N ASP A 35 5.82 -25.32 2.05
CA ASP A 35 6.34 -25.86 0.78
C ASP A 35 5.24 -26.15 -0.29
N TYR A 36 4.11 -25.44 -0.26
CA TYR A 36 3.05 -25.57 -1.27
C TYR A 36 3.37 -24.84 -2.59
N ILE A 37 4.19 -23.79 -2.55
CA ILE A 37 4.55 -22.98 -3.72
C ILE A 37 6.07 -22.78 -3.80
N ASN A 38 6.60 -22.76 -5.02
CA ASN A 38 8.01 -22.44 -5.24
C ASN A 38 8.29 -20.95 -5.01
N PRO A 39 9.48 -20.57 -4.52
CA PRO A 39 9.84 -19.17 -4.30
C PRO A 39 9.81 -18.32 -5.58
N ILE A 40 10.12 -18.91 -6.74
CA ILE A 40 10.07 -18.21 -8.04
C ILE A 40 8.62 -17.88 -8.42
N ASP A 41 7.69 -18.83 -8.22
CA ASP A 41 6.28 -18.64 -8.52
C ASP A 41 5.64 -17.61 -7.58
N LEU A 42 6.05 -17.61 -6.31
CA LEU A 42 5.66 -16.58 -5.34
C LEU A 42 6.11 -15.19 -5.79
N CYS A 43 7.40 -15.01 -6.12
CA CYS A 43 7.93 -13.72 -6.55
C CYS A 43 7.22 -13.18 -7.80
N ASN A 44 6.94 -14.04 -8.79
CA ASN A 44 6.23 -13.64 -10.00
C ASN A 44 4.80 -13.17 -9.71
N ARG A 45 4.08 -13.83 -8.79
CA ARG A 45 2.74 -13.43 -8.38
C ARG A 45 2.76 -12.14 -7.57
N LEU A 46 3.68 -12.03 -6.61
CA LEU A 46 3.72 -10.92 -5.66
C LEU A 46 4.19 -9.61 -6.30
N ASN A 47 5.17 -9.68 -7.21
CA ASN A 47 5.72 -8.50 -7.88
C ASN A 47 4.67 -7.73 -8.72
N ALA A 48 3.65 -8.43 -9.22
CA ALA A 48 2.53 -7.82 -9.93
C ALA A 48 1.69 -6.88 -9.03
N TYR A 49 1.70 -7.11 -7.70
CA TYR A 49 0.93 -6.33 -6.73
C TYR A 49 1.77 -5.31 -5.95
N ILE A 50 3.07 -5.56 -5.77
CA ILE A 50 3.97 -4.69 -5.01
C ILE A 50 4.09 -3.28 -5.64
N ILE A 51 4.23 -3.21 -6.97
CA ILE A 51 4.32 -1.94 -7.71
C ILE A 51 3.02 -1.11 -7.61
N PRO A 52 1.83 -1.66 -7.92
CA PRO A 52 0.59 -0.89 -7.82
C PRO A 52 0.26 -0.46 -6.39
N GLU A 53 0.57 -1.27 -5.37
CA GLU A 53 0.40 -0.87 -3.97
C GLU A 53 1.23 0.39 -3.64
N ALA A 54 2.52 0.36 -3.98
CA ALA A 54 3.41 1.50 -3.75
C ALA A 54 2.97 2.74 -4.52
N ALA A 55 2.50 2.58 -5.76
CA ALA A 55 2.01 3.67 -6.59
C ALA A 55 0.75 4.33 -5.98
N VAL A 56 -0.21 3.53 -5.52
CA VAL A 56 -1.44 4.03 -4.88
C VAL A 56 -1.13 4.80 -3.59
N HIS A 57 -0.21 4.27 -2.77
CA HIS A 57 0.23 4.96 -1.55
C HIS A 57 0.94 6.29 -1.85
N ALA A 58 1.78 6.33 -2.89
CA ALA A 58 2.46 7.55 -3.32
C ALA A 58 1.47 8.61 -3.82
N VAL A 59 0.49 8.22 -4.65
CA VAL A 59 -0.56 9.12 -5.14
C VAL A 59 -1.38 9.70 -3.98
N LEU A 60 -1.79 8.87 -3.02
CA LEU A 60 -2.50 9.35 -1.83
C LEU A 60 -1.67 10.35 -1.03
N THR A 61 -0.39 10.07 -0.82
CA THR A 61 0.50 10.96 -0.07
C THR A 61 0.69 12.29 -0.78
N ILE A 62 0.83 12.29 -2.12
CA ILE A 62 0.89 13.52 -2.93
C ILE A 62 -0.40 14.33 -2.80
N LEU A 63 -1.57 13.67 -2.82
CA LEU A 63 -2.86 14.35 -2.62
C LEU A 63 -2.94 15.01 -1.23
N PHE A 64 -2.43 14.36 -0.18
CA PHE A 64 -2.34 14.97 1.15
C PHE A 64 -1.38 16.17 1.19
N VAL A 65 -0.27 16.13 0.45
CA VAL A 65 0.69 17.24 0.31
C VAL A 65 0.05 18.45 -0.38
N ILE A 66 -0.64 18.25 -1.50
CA ILE A 66 -1.29 19.33 -2.26
C ILE A 66 -2.35 20.07 -1.42
N ASN A 67 -3.07 19.33 -0.56
CA ASN A 67 -4.10 19.91 0.30
C ASN A 67 -3.55 20.43 1.65
N GLY A 68 -2.26 20.23 1.95
CA GLY A 68 -1.62 20.78 3.15
C GLY A 68 -1.95 20.06 4.48
N TYR A 69 -2.32 18.78 4.45
CA TYR A 69 -2.62 18.03 5.68
C TYR A 69 -1.36 17.51 6.37
N TRP A 70 -0.69 18.38 7.13
CA TRP A 70 0.59 18.10 7.78
C TRP A 70 0.66 16.83 8.61
N LEU A 71 -0.38 16.52 9.40
CA LEU A 71 -0.40 15.33 10.25
C LEU A 71 -0.40 14.04 9.41
N ALA A 72 -1.25 13.97 8.38
CA ALA A 72 -1.31 12.82 7.47
C ALA A 72 0.00 12.66 6.68
N ILE A 73 0.64 13.76 6.28
CA ILE A 73 1.91 13.73 5.56
C ILE A 73 3.02 13.16 6.45
N VAL A 74 3.15 13.64 7.70
CA VAL A 74 4.18 13.16 8.64
C VAL A 74 4.04 11.68 8.93
N LEU A 75 2.81 11.15 9.01
CA LEU A 75 2.57 9.73 9.21
C LEU A 75 2.88 8.86 7.98
N ASN A 76 2.59 9.36 6.77
CA ASN A 76 2.83 8.61 5.52
C ASN A 76 4.30 8.71 5.02
N LEU A 77 5.02 9.78 5.37
CA LEU A 77 6.39 10.04 4.91
C LEU A 77 7.39 8.90 5.19
N PRO A 78 7.45 8.30 6.40
CA PRO A 78 8.37 7.19 6.68
C PRO A 78 8.11 5.97 5.78
N LEU A 79 6.84 5.64 5.55
CA LEU A 79 6.45 4.51 4.70
C LEU A 79 6.73 4.80 3.23
N LEU A 80 6.48 6.03 2.78
CA LEU A 80 6.82 6.47 1.43
C LEU A 80 8.34 6.43 1.18
N ALA A 81 9.15 6.89 2.14
CA ALA A 81 10.60 6.81 2.06
C ALA A 81 11.10 5.36 2.05
N PHE A 82 10.47 4.47 2.84
CA PHE A 82 10.76 3.05 2.80
C PHE A 82 10.46 2.44 1.43
N ASN A 83 9.28 2.73 0.87
CA ASN A 83 8.90 2.25 -0.46
C ASN A 83 9.83 2.80 -1.56
N ALA A 84 10.26 4.06 -1.47
CA ALA A 84 11.20 4.65 -2.43
C ALA A 84 12.61 4.01 -2.37
N LYS A 85 13.06 3.54 -1.19
CA LYS A 85 14.34 2.85 -1.02
C LYS A 85 14.28 1.35 -1.39
N LYS A 86 13.08 0.76 -1.32
CA LYS A 86 12.86 -0.68 -1.54
C LYS A 86 13.10 -1.10 -3.00
N TYR A 87 12.90 -0.17 -3.94
CA TYR A 87 13.17 -0.35 -5.37
C TYR A 87 14.50 0.27 -5.74
#